data_AF-A0A9W4ETD0-F1
#
_entry.id   AF-A0A9W4ETD0-F1
#
_cell.length_a   1.000
_cell.length_b   1.000
_cell.length_c   1.000
_cell.angle_alpha   90.00
_cell.angle_beta   90.00
_cell.angle_gamma   90.00
#
_symmetry.space_group_name_H-M   'P 1'
#
loop_
_entity.id
_entity.type
_entity.pdbx_description
1 polymer ?
#
loop_
_entity_poly.entity_id
_entity_poly.type
_entity_poly.pdbx_seq_one_letter_code
_entity_poly.pdbx_strand_id
1 'polypeptide(L)' 'MKILHVIFYHLLLWSGFSTVLTLSNGDKFHYKVILFFVFLYLAYVIAYFVLHVRKQALFLTCSNCILFLIILSIF' A
#
# COMPACT_ATOMS: atom_id res chain seq x y z
N MET A 1 6.84 7.76 -17.45
CA MET A 1 7.89 7.64 -16.41
C MET A 1 7.37 7.83 -14.98
N LYS A 2 6.61 8.88 -14.65
CA LYS A 2 6.15 9.16 -13.26
C LYS A 2 5.31 8.05 -12.65
N ILE A 3 4.39 7.44 -13.42
CA ILE A 3 3.55 6.32 -12.97
C ILE A 3 4.37 5.09 -12.59
N LEU A 4 5.43 4.76 -13.34
CA LEU A 4 6.33 3.65 -13.02
C LEU A 4 7.05 3.85 -11.70
N HIS A 5 7.44 5.10 -11.38
CA HIS A 5 8.05 5.42 -10.08
C HIS A 5 7.07 5.18 -8.94
N VAL A 6 5.80 5.58 -9.10
CA VAL A 6 4.77 5.32 -8.09
C VAL A 6 4.54 3.83 -7.89
N ILE A 7 4.48 3.04 -8.97
CA ILE A 7 4.35 1.58 -8.88
C ILE A 7 5.54 0.97 -8.13
N PHE A 8 6.77 1.41 -8.41
CA PHE A 8 7.96 0.96 -7.70
C PHE A 8 7.88 1.27 -6.19
N TYR A 9 7.49 2.48 -5.82
CA TYR A 9 7.32 2.85 -4.42
C TYR A 9 6.19 2.06 -3.73
N HIS A 10 5.08 1.79 -4.43
CA HIS A 10 4.02 0.93 -3.90
C HIS A 10 4.52 -0.49 -3.63
N LEU A 11 5.32 -1.08 -4.52
CA LEU A 11 5.90 -2.41 -4.31
C LEU A 11 6.79 -2.44 -3.05
N LEU A 12 7.65 -1.43 -2.88
CA LEU A 12 8.48 -1.28 -1.68
C LEU A 12 7.62 -1.15 -0.41
N LEU A 13 6.55 -0.37 -0.47
CA LEU A 13 5.63 -0.17 0.65
C LEU A 13 4.91 -1.46 1.04
N TRP A 14 4.35 -2.19 0.06
CA TRP A 14 3.64 -3.43 0.30
C TRP A 14 4.56 -4.56 0.79
N SER A 15 5.80 -4.59 0.29
CA SER A 15 6.87 -5.43 0.84
C SER A 15 7.08 -5.15 2.32
N GLY A 16 7.27 -3.87 2.70
CA GLY A 16 7.45 -3.47 4.09
C GLY A 16 6.24 -3.82 4.96
N PHE A 17 5.03 -3.59 4.47
CA PHE A 17 3.79 -3.98 5.17
C PHE A 17 3.75 -5.48 5.45
N SER A 18 4.06 -6.32 4.44
CA SER A 18 4.08 -7.78 4.59
C SER A 18 5.12 -8.24 5.62
N THR A 19 6.32 -7.64 5.62
CA THR A 19 7.34 -7.91 6.63
C THR A 19 6.85 -7.55 8.04
N VAL A 20 6.26 -6.36 8.22
CA VAL A 20 5.73 -5.97 9.55
C VAL A 20 4.56 -6.87 9.97
N LEU A 21 3.69 -7.23 9.04
CA LEU A 21 2.54 -8.10 9.28
C LEU A 21 2.96 -9.50 9.74
N THR A 22 4.02 -10.05 9.14
CA THR A 22 4.57 -11.37 9.52
C THR A 22 5.31 -11.32 10.86
N LEU A 23 6.00 -10.22 11.19
CA LEU A 23 6.59 -10.01 12.51
C LEU A 23 5.53 -9.82 13.61
N SER A 24 4.39 -9.23 13.29
CA SER A 24 3.25 -8.96 14.18
C SER A 24 2.40 -10.22 14.46
N ASN A 25 3.00 -11.42 14.51
CA ASN A 25 2.28 -12.70 14.56
C ASN A 25 1.50 -12.94 15.88
N GLY A 26 1.58 -12.04 16.86
CA GLY A 26 0.84 -12.10 18.13
C GLY A 26 -0.20 -11.00 18.35
N ASP A 27 -0.29 -10.00 17.46
CA ASP A 27 -1.16 -8.83 17.70
C ASP A 27 -2.62 -9.11 17.35
N LYS A 28 -3.52 -8.47 18.11
CA LYS A 28 -4.96 -8.49 17.83
C LYS A 28 -5.23 -7.94 16.43
N PHE A 29 -6.20 -8.54 15.74
CA PHE A 29 -6.57 -8.20 14.37
C PHE A 29 -6.81 -6.69 14.16
N HIS A 30 -7.42 -6.00 15.13
CA HIS A 30 -7.67 -4.56 15.06
C HIS A 30 -6.40 -3.73 14.82
N TYR A 31 -5.26 -4.09 15.42
CA TYR A 31 -4.00 -3.37 15.22
C TYR A 31 -3.44 -3.59 13.82
N LYS A 32 -3.62 -4.79 13.25
CA LYS A 32 -3.21 -5.11 11.87
C LYS A 32 -4.03 -4.32 10.85
N VAL A 33 -5.32 -4.10 11.12
CA VAL A 33 -6.20 -3.26 10.29
C VAL A 33 -5.78 -1.79 10.34
N ILE A 34 -5.48 -1.26 11.53
CA ILE A 34 -4.98 0.12 11.67
C ILE A 34 -3.65 0.30 10.92
N LEU A 35 -2.73 -0.66 11.09
CA LEU A 35 -1.45 -0.67 10.38
C LEU A 35 -1.65 -0.63 8.86
N PHE A 36 -2.59 -1.42 8.32
CA PHE A 36 -2.93 -1.41 6.90
C PHE A 36 -3.38 -0.01 6.43
N PHE A 37 -4.24 0.68 7.17
CA PHE A 37 -4.69 2.03 6.81
C PHE A 37 -3.54 3.05 6.83
N VAL A 38 -2.57 2.90 7.74
CA VAL A 38 -1.37 3.76 7.77
C VAL A 38 -0.54 3.58 6.49
N PHE A 39 -0.29 2.33 6.08
CA PHE A 39 0.45 2.04 4.85
C PHE A 39 -0.31 2.49 3.60
N LEU A 40 -1.63 2.30 3.56
CA LEU A 40 -2.50 2.75 2.48
C LEU A 40 -2.48 4.28 2.33
N TYR A 41 -2.52 5.00 3.45
CA TYR A 41 -2.38 6.46 3.45
C TYR A 41 -1.01 6.89 2.94
N LEU A 42 0.07 6.22 3.38
CA LEU A 42 1.43 6.54 2.91
C LEU A 42 1.56 6.33 1.40
N ALA A 43 0.99 5.23 0.87
CA ALA A 43 0.96 4.96 -0.56
C ALA A 43 0.26 6.10 -1.32
N TYR A 44 -0.88 6.57 -0.81
CA TYR A 44 -1.58 7.72 -1.39
C TYR A 44 -0.75 9.00 -1.37
N VAL A 45 -0.10 9.32 -0.26
CA VAL A 45 0.76 10.51 -0.15
C VAL A 45 1.89 10.47 -1.17
N ILE A 46 2.57 9.32 -1.33
CA ILE A 46 3.64 9.13 -2.31
C ILE A 46 3.10 9.29 -3.74
N ALA A 47 1.97 8.65 -4.05
CA ALA A 47 1.34 8.77 -5.36
C ALA A 47 0.95 10.22 -5.68
N TYR A 48 0.39 10.94 -4.70
CA TYR A 48 0.02 12.35 -4.84
C TYR A 48 1.24 13.26 -5.05
N PHE A 49 2.31 13.02 -4.29
CA PHE A 49 3.55 13.80 -4.39
C PHE A 49 4.21 13.64 -5.77
N VAL A 50 4.23 12.42 -6.32
CA VAL A 50 4.89 12.15 -7.62
C VAL A 50 4.02 12.55 -8.81
N LEU A 51 2.70 12.34 -8.75
CA LEU A 51 1.79 12.60 -9.87
C LEU A 51 1.22 14.03 -9.87
N HIS A 52 1.21 14.73 -8.73
CA HIS A 52 0.55 16.03 -8.50
C HIS A 52 -0.95 16.10 -8.83
N VAL A 53 -1.55 15.03 -9.37
CA VAL A 53 -2.96 14.93 -9.76
C VAL A 53 -3.71 14.01 -8.79
N ARG A 54 -4.65 14.58 -8.03
CA ARG A 54 -5.41 13.86 -6.99
C ARG A 54 -6.18 12.65 -7.51
N LYS A 55 -6.90 12.80 -8.63
CA LYS A 55 -7.74 11.73 -9.20
C LYS A 55 -6.90 10.52 -9.65
N GLN A 56 -5.76 10.78 -10.30
CA GLN A 56 -4.86 9.71 -10.77
C GLN A 56 -4.15 9.02 -9.62
N ALA A 57 -3.72 9.78 -8.60
CA ALA A 57 -3.11 9.22 -7.40
C ALA A 57 -4.07 8.25 -6.68
N LEU A 58 -5.32 8.67 -6.45
CA LEU A 58 -6.34 7.82 -5.81
C LEU A 58 -6.64 6.56 -6.63
N PHE A 59 -6.80 6.71 -7.95
CA PHE A 59 -7.12 5.56 -8.81
C PHE A 59 -5.98 4.53 -8.80
N LEU A 60 -4.74 5.01 -8.91
CA LEU A 60 -3.56 4.15 -8.91
C LEU A 60 -3.36 3.45 -7.55
N THR A 61 -3.56 4.16 -6.44
CA THR A 61 -3.44 3.56 -5.09
C THR A 61 -4.53 2.55 -4.81
N CYS A 62 -5.78 2.83 -5.21
CA CYS A 62 -6.88 1.86 -5.07
C CYS A 62 -6.64 0.61 -5.91
N SER A 63 -6.25 0.77 -7.17
CA SER A 63 -5.94 -0.37 -8.05
C SER A 63 -4.80 -1.23 -7.48
N ASN A 64 -3.72 -0.60 -6.99
CA ASN A 64 -2.58 -1.31 -6.41
C ASN A 64 -2.96 -2.02 -5.10
N CYS A 65 -3.77 -1.38 -4.27
CA CYS A 65 -4.29 -1.95 -3.02
C CYS A 65 -5.15 -3.19 -3.26
N ILE A 66 -6.08 -3.15 -4.22
CA ILE A 66 -6.90 -4.32 -4.58
C ILE A 66 -6.01 -5.47 -5.04
N LEU A 67 -5.01 -5.18 -5.88
CA LEU A 67 -4.06 -6.17 -6.37
C LEU A 67 -3.26 -6.80 -5.21
N PHE A 68 -2.78 -5.98 -4.27
CA PHE A 68 -2.11 -6.46 -3.07
C PHE A 68 -3.00 -7.36 -2.20
N LEU A 69 -4.27 -6.98 -1.97
CA LEU A 69 -5.21 -7.78 -1.20
C LEU A 69 -5.51 -9.13 -1.87
N ILE A 70 -5.62 -9.16 -3.21
CA ILE A 70 -5.78 -10.41 -3.97
C ILE A 70 -4.56 -11.31 -3.74
N ILE A 71 -3.35 -10.77 -3.86
CA ILE A 71 -2.12 -11.54 -3.61
C ILE A 71 -2.10 -12.07 -2.17
N LEU A 72 -2.40 -11.21 -1.20
CA LEU A 72 -2.42 -11.59 0.22
C LEU A 72 -3.47 -12.67 0.53
N SER A 73 -4.58 -12.73 -0.23
CA SER A 73 -5.60 -13.77 -0.04
C SER A 73 -5.22 -15.14 -0.61
N ILE A 74 -4.26 -15.18 -1.53
CA ILE A 74 -3.81 -16.42 -2.19
C ILE A 74 -2.73 -17.14 -1.38
N PHE A 75 -1.94 -16.40 -0.60
CA PHE A 75 -0.84 -16.90 0.24
C PHE A 75 -1.24 -17.00 1.71
#